data_AF-A0A8T2WLK5-F1
#
_entry.id   AF-A0A8T2WLK5-F1
#
_cell.length_a   1.000
_cell.length_b   1.000
_cell.length_c   1.000
_cell.angle_alpha   90.00
_cell.angle_beta   90.00
_cell.angle_gamma   90.00
#
_symmetry.space_group_name_H-M   'P 1'
#
loop_
_entity.id
_entity.type
_entity.pdbx_description
1 polymer ?
#
loop_
_entity_poly.entity_id
_entity_poly.type
_entity_poly.pdbx_seq_one_letter_code
_entity_poly.pdbx_strand_id
1 'polypeptide(L)'
;MARSLNLEDNCFLDKYGERALMQARFNFFPPCPRPDRSLGLKPHADGSAITIVLQDKEVEGLQFLKDDQWFRVPIQLPHALLINVGDQSEVMSNGFFKSPVHRVVTNSERERTSVAVFCSPDPDNDIEPVDGAVSETRPRLYKKVQDYGSKYLQYYQKGKRAIEAATKILPFVDEPTAQSTPTSVFFLKLSSFSLFLVNKGSAFFKGFEVKLCLCNPPDFALQYTAEACVTFPFGEKP
;
A
#
# COMPACT_ATOMS: atom_id res chain seq x y z
N MET A 1 15.24 -0.06 -4.78
CA MET A 1 14.91 -1.44 -4.35
C MET A 1 15.88 -2.45 -4.94
N ALA A 2 16.02 -2.56 -6.28
CA ALA A 2 16.96 -3.48 -6.94
C ALA A 2 18.40 -3.44 -6.39
N ARG A 3 19.01 -2.23 -6.34
CA ARG A 3 20.36 -2.04 -5.79
C ARG A 3 20.53 -2.53 -4.35
N SER A 4 19.50 -2.44 -3.51
CA SER A 4 19.56 -2.95 -2.12
C SER A 4 19.68 -4.47 -2.04
N LEU A 5 19.34 -5.17 -3.13
CA LEU A 5 19.47 -6.60 -3.31
C LEU A 5 20.68 -6.99 -4.17
N ASN A 6 21.50 -6.02 -4.59
CA ASN A 6 22.57 -6.20 -5.58
C ASN A 6 22.07 -6.79 -6.91
N LEU A 7 20.90 -6.36 -7.35
CA LEU A 7 20.29 -6.76 -8.63
C LEU A 7 20.39 -5.64 -9.67
N GLU A 8 20.17 -6.01 -10.94
CA GLU A 8 20.10 -5.07 -12.06
C GLU A 8 18.93 -4.08 -11.87
N ASP A 9 19.15 -2.81 -12.23
CA ASP A 9 18.31 -1.69 -11.80
C ASP A 9 16.83 -1.85 -12.18
N ASN A 10 16.53 -2.48 -13.32
CA ASN A 10 15.18 -2.60 -13.85
C ASN A 10 14.47 -3.90 -13.48
N CYS A 11 15.09 -4.82 -12.75
CA CYS A 11 14.53 -6.16 -12.55
C CYS A 11 13.13 -6.18 -11.89
N PHE A 12 12.78 -5.15 -11.11
CA PHE A 12 11.42 -4.95 -10.57
C PHE A 12 10.49 -4.28 -11.59
N LEU A 13 10.98 -3.28 -12.34
CA LEU A 13 10.21 -2.55 -13.34
C LEU A 13 9.83 -3.45 -14.52
N ASP A 14 10.68 -4.40 -14.88
CA ASP A 14 10.39 -5.37 -15.95
C ASP A 14 9.18 -6.26 -15.61
N LYS A 15 8.82 -6.39 -14.33
CA LYS A 15 7.60 -7.08 -13.90
C LYS A 15 6.34 -6.23 -14.04
N TYR A 16 6.46 -4.90 -14.17
CA TYR A 16 5.30 -4.01 -14.22
C TYR A 16 4.51 -4.14 -15.53
N GLY A 17 5.16 -4.52 -16.63
CA GLY A 17 4.49 -4.66 -17.93
C GLY A 17 4.00 -3.33 -18.52
N GLU A 18 3.33 -3.41 -19.66
CA GLU A 18 2.89 -2.23 -20.43
C GLU A 18 1.58 -1.62 -19.92
N ARG A 19 0.77 -2.38 -19.16
CA ARG A 19 -0.50 -1.91 -18.57
C ARG A 19 -0.45 -1.89 -17.06
N ALA A 20 0.70 -1.54 -16.49
CA ALA A 20 0.81 -1.26 -15.08
C ALA A 20 -0.26 -0.24 -14.64
N LEU A 21 -0.77 -0.43 -13.43
CA LEU A 21 -1.87 0.35 -12.89
C LEU A 21 -1.36 1.33 -11.85
N MET A 22 -1.74 2.59 -12.01
CA MET A 22 -1.70 3.58 -10.95
C MET A 22 -3.12 3.90 -10.50
N GLN A 23 -3.40 3.76 -9.22
CA GLN A 23 -4.70 4.06 -8.66
C GLN A 23 -4.57 5.08 -7.54
N ALA A 24 -5.18 6.25 -7.70
CA ALA A 24 -5.27 7.25 -6.65
C ALA A 24 -6.55 7.07 -5.83
N ARG A 25 -6.42 7.03 -4.51
CA ARG A 25 -7.52 7.02 -3.55
C ARG A 25 -7.49 8.28 -2.70
N PHE A 26 -8.58 9.02 -2.74
CA PHE A 26 -8.83 10.18 -1.89
C PHE A 26 -9.68 9.71 -0.72
N ASN A 27 -9.15 9.87 0.48
CA ASN A 27 -9.79 9.40 1.70
C ASN A 27 -10.19 10.59 2.56
N PHE A 28 -11.43 10.58 3.04
CA PHE A 28 -11.97 11.51 4.02
C PHE A 28 -12.47 10.75 5.25
N PHE A 29 -11.86 11.02 6.39
CA PHE A 29 -12.19 10.43 7.69
C PHE A 29 -12.84 11.51 8.57
N PRO A 30 -14.18 11.52 8.74
CA PRO A 30 -14.86 12.51 9.57
C PRO A 30 -14.54 12.34 11.07
N PRO A 31 -14.85 13.36 11.90
CA PRO A 31 -14.77 13.22 13.35
C PRO A 31 -15.61 12.05 13.87
N CYS A 32 -15.09 11.29 14.81
CA CYS A 32 -15.70 10.09 15.39
C CYS A 32 -15.98 10.28 16.88
N PRO A 33 -17.25 10.27 17.33
CA PRO A 33 -17.56 10.42 18.76
C PRO A 33 -16.96 9.32 19.65
N ARG A 34 -16.60 8.16 19.07
CA ARG A 34 -16.08 6.98 19.77
C ARG A 34 -14.79 6.47 19.12
N PRO A 35 -13.69 7.24 19.15
CA PRO A 35 -12.45 6.86 18.50
C PRO A 35 -11.77 5.66 19.18
N ASP A 36 -12.19 5.34 20.41
CA ASP A 36 -11.82 4.14 21.17
C ASP A 36 -12.46 2.85 20.63
N ARG A 37 -13.53 2.96 19.83
CA ARG A 37 -14.32 1.81 19.33
C ARG A 37 -14.38 1.69 17.81
N SER A 38 -13.88 2.70 17.09
CA SER A 38 -13.99 2.76 15.64
C SER A 38 -12.67 3.14 14.99
N LEU A 39 -12.30 2.36 13.97
CA LEU A 39 -11.20 2.70 13.08
C LEU A 39 -11.73 3.45 11.87
N GLY A 40 -10.89 4.30 11.28
CA GLY A 40 -11.16 4.91 9.98
C GLY A 40 -10.90 3.88 8.87
N LEU A 41 -9.84 3.09 9.02
CA LEU A 41 -9.52 1.99 8.11
C LEU A 41 -8.97 0.81 8.92
N LYS A 42 -9.52 -0.38 8.66
CA LYS A 42 -9.16 -1.61 9.38
C LYS A 42 -7.69 -2.01 9.15
N PRO A 43 -7.09 -2.82 10.05
CA PRO A 43 -5.77 -3.39 9.82
C PRO A 43 -5.68 -4.17 8.50
N HIS A 44 -4.71 -3.83 7.66
CA HIS A 44 -4.42 -4.53 6.40
C HIS A 44 -3.01 -4.22 5.91
N ALA A 45 -2.54 -4.95 4.92
CA ALA A 45 -1.34 -4.59 4.15
C ALA A 45 -1.76 -4.27 2.71
N ASP A 46 -0.98 -3.48 1.99
CA ASP A 46 -1.34 -3.06 0.63
C ASP A 46 -1.11 -4.18 -0.38
N GLY A 47 -2.08 -4.42 -1.26
CA GLY A 47 -1.95 -5.40 -2.35
C GLY A 47 -1.16 -4.91 -3.56
N SER A 48 -0.73 -3.64 -3.56
CA SER A 48 0.11 -3.04 -4.61
C SER A 48 1.58 -3.45 -4.47
N ALA A 49 2.44 -2.97 -5.36
CA ALA A 49 3.89 -3.07 -5.18
C ALA A 49 4.42 -1.92 -4.30
N ILE A 50 4.01 -0.68 -4.61
CA ILE A 50 4.36 0.51 -3.82
C ILE A 50 3.10 1.36 -3.63
N THR A 51 2.95 1.94 -2.45
CA THR A 51 1.93 2.95 -2.16
C THR A 51 2.61 4.26 -1.75
N ILE A 52 2.18 5.37 -2.35
CA ILE A 52 2.65 6.72 -2.06
C ILE A 52 1.53 7.48 -1.37
N VAL A 53 1.74 7.93 -0.14
CA VAL A 53 0.72 8.59 0.67
C VAL A 53 1.11 10.03 0.95
N LEU A 54 0.24 10.95 0.54
CA LEU A 54 0.19 12.32 1.02
C LEU A 54 -0.75 12.33 2.24
N GLN A 55 -0.16 12.53 3.42
CA GLN A 55 -0.90 12.62 4.67
C GLN A 55 -1.52 14.00 4.88
N ASP A 56 -2.50 14.04 5.78
CA ASP A 56 -3.00 15.28 6.36
C ASP A 56 -1.86 16.07 7.00
N LYS A 57 -1.94 17.41 6.95
CA LYS A 57 -0.92 18.30 7.49
C LYS A 57 -1.00 18.45 9.00
N GLU A 58 -2.18 18.24 9.58
CA GLU A 58 -2.46 18.61 10.97
C GLU A 58 -3.10 17.48 11.79
N VAL A 59 -3.66 16.47 11.14
CA VAL A 59 -4.38 15.38 11.83
C VAL A 59 -3.71 14.03 11.61
N GLU A 60 -3.12 13.50 12.69
CA GLU A 60 -2.55 12.15 12.71
C GLU A 60 -3.64 11.08 12.60
N GLY A 61 -3.27 9.87 12.18
CA GLY A 61 -4.21 8.75 12.19
C GLY A 61 -3.64 7.45 11.64
N LEU A 62 -2.69 7.52 10.70
CA LEU A 62 -2.04 6.33 10.15
C LEU A 62 -1.13 5.67 11.20
N GLN A 63 -1.24 4.35 11.34
CA GLN A 63 -0.43 3.53 12.23
C GLN A 63 0.07 2.27 11.51
N PHE A 64 1.31 1.87 11.76
CA PHE A 64 1.88 0.60 11.31
C PHE A 64 2.06 -0.36 12.48
N LEU A 65 1.84 -1.65 12.23
CA LEU A 65 2.11 -2.72 13.18
C LEU A 65 3.55 -3.18 13.01
N LYS A 66 4.31 -3.19 14.11
CA LYS A 66 5.66 -3.74 14.19
C LYS A 66 5.83 -4.38 15.57
N ASP A 67 6.37 -5.58 15.65
CA ASP A 67 6.62 -6.29 16.91
C ASP A 67 5.38 -6.31 17.83
N ASP A 68 4.21 -6.60 17.23
CA ASP A 68 2.87 -6.59 17.87
C ASP A 68 2.43 -5.25 18.50
N GLN A 69 3.12 -4.15 18.16
CA GLN A 69 2.83 -2.81 18.63
C GLN A 69 2.47 -1.86 17.48
N TRP A 70 1.52 -0.97 17.74
CA TRP A 70 1.08 0.04 16.78
C TRP A 70 1.89 1.32 16.91
N PHE A 71 2.61 1.70 15.85
CA PHE A 71 3.41 2.91 15.77
C PHE A 71 2.71 3.96 14.92
N ARG A 72 2.57 5.17 15.45
CA ARG A 72 2.00 6.31 14.70
C ARG A 72 3.00 6.85 13.70
N VAL A 73 2.49 7.25 12.54
CA VAL A 73 3.29 7.92 11.52
C VAL A 73 3.32 9.42 11.81
N PRO A 74 4.50 10.03 12.01
CA PRO A 74 4.60 11.46 12.25
C PRO A 74 4.15 12.26 11.03
N ILE A 75 3.44 13.36 11.28
CA ILE A 75 2.99 14.31 10.24
C ILE A 75 3.81 15.61 10.24
N GLN A 76 4.74 15.76 11.18
CA GLN A 76 5.56 16.96 11.37
C GLN A 76 6.73 17.03 10.35
N LEU A 77 6.62 16.35 9.22
CA LEU A 77 7.60 16.36 8.13
C LEU A 77 7.00 17.12 6.93
N PRO A 78 7.23 18.46 6.85
CA PRO A 78 6.71 19.26 5.75
C PRO A 78 7.20 18.73 4.41
N HIS A 79 6.28 18.66 3.44
CA HIS A 79 6.56 18.24 2.06
C HIS A 79 7.10 16.80 1.94
N ALA A 80 6.83 15.94 2.93
CA ALA A 80 7.17 14.53 2.86
C ALA A 80 6.00 13.71 2.30
N LEU A 81 6.31 12.83 1.34
CA LEU A 81 5.45 11.73 0.95
C LEU A 81 5.88 10.48 1.72
N LEU A 82 4.91 9.74 2.23
CA LEU A 82 5.16 8.44 2.83
C LEU A 82 5.15 7.38 1.72
N ILE A 83 6.17 6.55 1.65
CA ILE A 83 6.28 5.42 0.73
C ILE A 83 6.11 4.14 1.54
N ASN A 84 5.10 3.36 1.21
CA ASN A 84 4.84 2.06 1.79
C ASN A 84 5.12 0.96 0.76
N VAL A 85 5.84 -0.09 1.16
CA VAL A 85 6.02 -1.28 0.32
C VAL A 85 4.82 -2.20 0.47
N GLY A 86 4.24 -2.64 -0.65
CA GLY A 86 3.10 -3.55 -0.67
C GLY A 86 3.48 -5.01 -0.91
N ASP A 87 2.47 -5.87 -0.88
CA ASP A 87 2.60 -7.33 -0.95
C ASP A 87 3.32 -7.79 -2.23
N GLN A 88 3.06 -7.16 -3.38
CA GLN A 88 3.68 -7.61 -4.63
C GLN A 88 5.19 -7.37 -4.63
N SER A 89 5.67 -6.30 -3.99
CA SER A 89 7.10 -6.06 -3.79
C SER A 89 7.72 -6.99 -2.75
N GLU A 90 6.98 -7.40 -1.73
CA GLU A 90 7.44 -8.45 -0.80
C GLU A 90 7.65 -9.77 -1.56
N VAL A 91 6.69 -10.18 -2.39
CA VAL A 91 6.82 -11.38 -3.22
C VAL A 91 8.00 -11.27 -4.20
N MET A 92 8.08 -10.17 -4.96
CA MET A 92 9.14 -9.94 -5.95
C MET A 92 10.54 -9.93 -5.31
N SER A 93 10.67 -9.37 -4.10
CA SER A 93 11.95 -9.32 -3.38
C SER A 93 12.27 -10.59 -2.59
N ASN A 94 11.48 -11.66 -2.75
CA ASN A 94 11.57 -12.89 -1.98
C ASN A 94 11.57 -12.64 -0.46
N GLY A 95 10.75 -11.69 0.01
CA GLY A 95 10.56 -11.38 1.43
C GLY A 95 11.62 -10.46 2.02
N PHE A 96 12.50 -9.86 1.22
CA PHE A 96 13.51 -8.92 1.72
C PHE A 96 12.86 -7.59 2.17
N PHE A 97 11.95 -7.03 1.37
CA PHE A 97 11.11 -5.92 1.82
C PHE A 97 9.79 -6.48 2.30
N LYS A 98 9.45 -6.29 3.59
CA LYS A 98 8.17 -6.78 4.13
C LYS A 98 7.05 -5.78 3.85
N SER A 99 5.88 -6.25 3.47
CA SER A 99 4.65 -5.48 3.35
C SER A 99 4.05 -5.29 4.76
N PRO A 100 4.08 -4.07 5.32
CA PRO A 100 3.71 -3.84 6.70
C PRO A 100 2.19 -3.76 6.85
N VAL A 101 1.67 -4.33 7.93
CA VAL A 101 0.28 -4.16 8.32
C VAL A 101 0.11 -2.75 8.88
N HIS A 102 -0.93 -2.06 8.44
CA HIS A 102 -1.26 -0.70 8.84
C HIS A 102 -2.76 -0.50 9.01
N ARG A 103 -3.14 0.54 9.74
CA ARG A 103 -4.53 0.95 9.99
C ARG A 103 -4.64 2.45 10.09
N VAL A 104 -5.86 2.98 10.04
CA VAL A 104 -6.13 4.39 10.34
C VAL A 104 -7.05 4.47 11.55
N VAL A 105 -6.60 5.14 12.62
CA VAL A 105 -7.45 5.48 13.77
C VAL A 105 -8.24 6.76 13.49
N THR A 106 -9.41 6.89 14.12
CA THR A 106 -10.23 8.10 14.01
C THR A 106 -9.87 9.14 15.08
N ASN A 107 -10.38 10.36 14.92
CA ASN A 107 -10.21 11.47 15.85
C ASN A 107 -11.60 11.99 16.24
N SER A 108 -11.83 12.39 17.49
CA SER A 108 -13.15 12.82 17.97
C SER A 108 -13.55 14.24 17.59
N GLU A 109 -12.58 15.09 17.26
CA GLU A 109 -12.78 16.52 17.09
C GLU A 109 -12.53 16.99 15.66
N ARG A 110 -11.60 16.33 14.96
CA ARG A 110 -11.08 16.79 13.67
C ARG A 110 -11.22 15.73 12.59
N GLU A 111 -11.56 16.17 11.39
CA GLU A 111 -11.50 15.34 10.18
C GLU A 111 -10.06 15.15 9.72
N ARG A 112 -9.77 14.00 9.10
CA ARG A 112 -8.49 13.71 8.47
C ARG A 112 -8.69 13.46 6.98
N THR A 113 -7.83 14.04 6.15
CA THR A 113 -7.77 13.73 4.71
C THR A 113 -6.47 13.06 4.33
N SER A 114 -6.47 12.21 3.30
CA SER A 114 -5.23 11.72 2.72
C SER A 114 -5.42 11.26 1.28
N VAL A 115 -4.38 11.42 0.47
CA VAL A 115 -4.31 10.88 -0.89
C VAL A 115 -3.31 9.74 -0.90
N ALA A 116 -3.74 8.55 -1.33
CA ALA A 116 -2.88 7.38 -1.48
C ALA A 116 -2.83 6.98 -2.97
N VAL A 117 -1.64 6.84 -3.54
CA VAL A 117 -1.43 6.37 -4.90
C VAL A 117 -0.82 4.99 -4.85
N PHE A 118 -1.55 4.00 -5.34
CA PHE A 118 -1.14 2.60 -5.41
C PHE A 118 -0.56 2.31 -6.79
N CYS A 119 0.68 1.84 -6.81
CA CYS A 119 1.39 1.45 -8.04
C CYS A 119 1.49 -0.07 -8.07
N SER A 120 0.86 -0.69 -9.07
CA SER A 120 0.83 -2.14 -9.25
C SER A 120 1.30 -2.53 -10.65
N PRO A 121 2.01 -3.65 -10.79
CA PRO A 121 2.19 -4.34 -12.06
C PRO A 121 0.90 -4.56 -12.84
N ASP A 122 1.04 -4.82 -14.14
CA ASP A 122 -0.03 -5.26 -15.03
C ASP A 122 -0.79 -6.43 -14.36
N PRO A 123 -2.12 -6.34 -14.20
CA PRO A 123 -2.91 -7.38 -13.56
C PRO A 123 -2.81 -8.77 -14.20
N ASP A 124 -2.48 -8.82 -15.50
CA ASP A 124 -2.33 -10.07 -16.25
C ASP A 124 -0.93 -10.68 -16.06
N ASN A 125 0.01 -9.94 -15.46
CA ASN A 125 1.33 -10.47 -15.15
C ASN A 125 1.33 -11.33 -13.89
N ASP A 126 2.12 -12.40 -13.95
CA ASP A 126 2.44 -13.22 -12.80
C ASP A 126 3.28 -12.43 -11.78
N ILE A 127 2.93 -12.57 -10.50
CA ILE A 127 3.74 -12.05 -9.39
C ILE A 127 4.55 -13.20 -8.78
N GLU A 128 5.87 -13.07 -8.83
CA GLU A 128 6.82 -14.04 -8.28
C GLU A 128 8.16 -13.35 -7.93
N PRO A 129 9.03 -14.00 -7.12
CA PRO A 129 10.38 -13.52 -6.90
C PRO A 129 11.13 -13.22 -8.20
N VAL A 130 11.77 -12.05 -8.29
CA VAL A 130 12.61 -11.69 -9.45
C VAL A 130 13.88 -12.54 -9.50
N ASP A 131 14.47 -12.67 -10.68
CA ASP A 131 15.72 -13.38 -10.85
C ASP A 131 16.83 -12.75 -9.98
N GLY A 132 17.61 -13.61 -9.31
CA GLY A 132 18.63 -13.20 -8.35
C GLY A 132 18.12 -12.87 -6.94
N ALA A 133 16.82 -12.70 -6.72
CA ALA A 133 16.26 -12.58 -5.36
C ALA A 133 16.21 -13.94 -4.61
N VAL A 134 16.34 -15.05 -5.35
CA VAL A 134 16.45 -16.40 -4.82
C VAL A 134 17.89 -16.89 -5.00
N SER A 135 18.47 -17.46 -3.95
CA SER A 135 19.82 -18.06 -3.96
C SER A 135 19.87 -19.26 -3.00
N GLU A 136 21.00 -19.97 -2.96
CA GLU A 136 21.24 -21.04 -1.97
C GLU A 136 21.10 -20.53 -0.53
N THR A 137 21.57 -19.30 -0.27
CA THR A 137 21.49 -18.65 1.04
C THR A 137 20.16 -17.95 1.31
N ARG A 138 19.31 -17.79 0.29
CA ARG A 138 17.97 -17.18 0.37
C ARG A 138 16.99 -18.02 -0.45
N PRO A 139 16.53 -19.15 0.08
CA PRO A 139 15.64 -20.06 -0.66
C PRO A 139 14.33 -19.37 -1.02
N ARG A 140 13.63 -19.93 -2.02
CA ARG A 140 12.36 -19.37 -2.50
C ARG A 140 11.29 -19.46 -1.41
N LEU A 141 10.79 -18.31 -0.96
CA LEU A 141 9.73 -18.21 0.04
C LEU A 141 8.34 -18.15 -0.61
N TYR A 142 8.25 -17.58 -1.82
CA TYR A 142 6.99 -17.33 -2.50
C TYR A 142 6.89 -18.07 -3.83
N LYS A 143 5.72 -18.68 -4.08
CA LYS A 143 5.35 -19.23 -5.38
C LYS A 143 4.82 -18.14 -6.29
N LYS A 144 4.83 -18.44 -7.59
CA LYS A 144 4.19 -17.66 -8.63
C LYS A 144 2.68 -17.57 -8.40
N VAL A 145 2.12 -16.35 -8.52
CA VAL A 145 0.69 -16.08 -8.37
C VAL A 145 0.19 -15.21 -9.51
N GLN A 146 -0.76 -15.75 -10.27
CA GLN A 146 -1.57 -15.04 -11.26
C GLN A 146 -2.63 -14.17 -10.58
N ASP A 147 -3.11 -13.13 -11.25
CA ASP A 147 -4.30 -12.36 -10.83
C ASP A 147 -4.25 -11.98 -9.33
N TYR A 148 -3.13 -11.38 -8.92
CA TYR A 148 -2.91 -11.03 -7.52
C TYR A 148 -3.95 -10.02 -7.02
N GLY A 149 -4.36 -9.07 -7.88
CA GLY A 149 -5.33 -8.04 -7.55
C GLY A 149 -6.70 -8.61 -7.12
N SER A 150 -7.26 -9.56 -7.87
CA SER A 150 -8.55 -10.16 -7.51
C SER A 150 -8.44 -11.02 -6.25
N LYS A 151 -7.34 -11.79 -6.12
CA LYS A 151 -7.06 -12.55 -4.89
C LYS A 151 -6.96 -11.61 -3.69
N TYR A 152 -6.20 -10.52 -3.81
CA TYR A 152 -6.08 -9.51 -2.76
C TYR A 152 -7.45 -9.03 -2.29
N LEU A 153 -8.34 -8.63 -3.21
CA LEU A 153 -9.67 -8.15 -2.84
C LEU A 153 -10.50 -9.20 -2.09
N GLN A 154 -10.49 -10.46 -2.55
CA GLN A 154 -11.21 -11.56 -1.91
C GLN A 154 -10.72 -11.84 -0.48
N TYR A 155 -9.40 -11.80 -0.25
CA TYR A 155 -8.82 -12.04 1.06
C TYR A 155 -9.01 -10.83 1.99
N TYR A 156 -8.84 -9.61 1.46
CA TYR A 156 -9.07 -8.37 2.18
C TYR A 156 -10.49 -8.28 2.74
N GLN A 157 -11.52 -8.67 1.96
CA GLN A 157 -12.91 -8.73 2.43
C GLN A 157 -13.10 -9.66 3.63
N LYS A 158 -12.36 -10.77 3.66
CA LYS A 158 -12.37 -11.76 4.75
C LYS A 158 -11.47 -11.38 5.93
N GLY A 159 -10.83 -10.21 5.90
CA GLY A 159 -9.87 -9.78 6.91
C GLY A 159 -8.58 -10.60 6.92
N LYS A 160 -8.24 -11.25 5.81
CA LYS A 160 -7.06 -12.10 5.65
C LYS A 160 -6.06 -11.45 4.70
N ARG A 161 -4.79 -11.85 4.81
CA ARG A 161 -3.74 -11.41 3.89
C ARG A 161 -3.58 -12.40 2.73
N ALA A 162 -3.68 -11.90 1.50
CA ALA A 162 -3.49 -12.73 0.31
C ALA A 162 -2.07 -13.29 0.24
N ILE A 163 -1.07 -12.52 0.67
CA ILE A 163 0.34 -12.96 0.69
C ILE A 163 0.62 -14.12 1.68
N GLU A 164 -0.24 -14.35 2.66
CA GLU A 164 -0.03 -15.48 3.59
C GLU A 164 -0.66 -16.76 3.07
N ALA A 165 -1.83 -16.64 2.44
CA ALA A 165 -2.61 -17.80 2.02
C ALA A 165 -2.37 -18.21 0.56
N ALA A 166 -1.99 -17.27 -0.31
CA ALA A 166 -1.93 -17.50 -1.75
C ALA A 166 -0.51 -17.64 -2.30
N THR A 167 0.54 -17.24 -1.57
CA THR A 167 1.90 -17.13 -2.13
C THR A 167 2.99 -17.88 -1.36
N LYS A 168 2.90 -18.12 -0.04
CA LYS A 168 4.01 -18.75 0.71
C LYS A 168 4.11 -20.26 0.46
N ILE A 169 5.34 -20.74 0.23
CA ILE A 169 5.66 -22.17 0.00
C ILE A 169 5.92 -22.91 1.32
N LEU A 170 6.58 -22.24 2.27
CA LEU A 170 6.96 -22.83 3.55
C LEU A 170 6.19 -22.16 4.71
N PRO A 171 5.78 -22.92 5.75
CA PRO A 171 5.38 -22.32 7.01
C PRO A 171 6.58 -21.56 7.59
N PHE A 172 6.29 -20.46 8.28
CA PHE A 172 7.26 -19.55 8.89
C PHE A 172 8.38 -20.34 9.62
N VAL A 173 9.59 -20.33 9.06
CA VAL A 173 10.80 -20.73 9.80
C VAL A 173 11.28 -19.44 10.46
N ASP A 174 11.45 -19.45 11.78
CA ASP A 174 12.00 -18.32 12.52
C ASP A 174 13.25 -17.81 11.79
N GLU A 175 13.27 -16.51 11.46
CA GLU A 175 14.40 -15.88 10.78
C GLU A 175 15.69 -16.16 11.57
N PRO A 176 16.82 -16.44 10.90
CA PRO A 176 18.10 -16.41 11.57
C PRO A 176 18.27 -15.03 12.20
N THR A 177 18.49 -15.00 13.50
CA THR A 177 18.78 -13.79 14.26
C THR A 177 19.87 -12.98 13.57
N ALA A 178 19.62 -11.68 13.40
CA ALA A 178 20.55 -10.63 12.98
C ALA A 178 20.87 -10.51 11.47
N GLN A 179 19.84 -10.27 10.65
CA GLN A 179 19.99 -9.26 9.58
C GLN A 179 18.92 -8.20 9.80
N SER A 180 19.32 -6.93 9.87
CA SER A 180 18.38 -5.82 9.98
C SER A 180 17.38 -5.89 8.82
N THR A 181 16.11 -6.21 9.10
CA THR A 181 15.07 -6.12 8.08
C THR A 181 15.09 -4.70 7.53
N PRO A 182 15.31 -4.49 6.21
CA PRO A 182 15.32 -3.16 5.65
C PRO A 182 13.98 -2.50 5.90
N THR A 183 14.01 -1.19 6.16
CA THR A 183 12.81 -0.39 6.39
C THR A 183 11.83 -0.59 5.23
N SER A 184 10.55 -0.80 5.50
CA SER A 184 9.51 -0.96 4.47
C SER A 184 8.61 0.27 4.31
N VAL A 185 8.84 1.28 5.14
CA VAL A 185 8.11 2.54 5.18
C VAL A 185 9.13 3.67 5.19
N PHE A 186 9.07 4.54 4.19
CA PHE A 186 10.05 5.61 4.01
C PHE A 186 9.36 6.97 3.88
N PHE A 187 10.07 8.04 4.20
CA PHE A 187 9.63 9.40 3.88
C PHE A 187 10.48 9.95 2.75
N LEU A 188 9.84 10.30 1.64
CA LEU A 188 10.46 11.02 0.54
C LEU A 188 10.18 12.51 0.73
N LYS A 189 11.20 13.26 1.14
CA LYS A 189 11.10 14.72 1.27
C LYS A 189 11.29 15.37 -0.11
N LEU A 190 10.29 16.11 -0.56
CA LEU A 190 10.36 16.87 -1.80
C LEU A 190 10.89 18.28 -1.49
N SER A 191 11.89 18.74 -2.24
CA SER A 191 12.51 20.06 -2.05
C SER A 191 11.63 21.22 -2.54
N SER A 192 10.64 20.95 -3.38
CA SER A 192 9.65 21.93 -3.87
C SER A 192 8.52 21.21 -4.61
N PHE A 193 7.26 21.47 -4.26
CA PHE A 193 6.12 21.10 -5.11
C PHE A 193 5.01 22.15 -5.00
N SER A 194 4.45 22.54 -6.14
CA SER A 194 3.19 23.28 -6.24
C SER A 194 2.13 22.29 -6.72
N LEU A 195 1.26 21.82 -5.83
CA LEU A 195 0.11 21.01 -6.21
C LEU A 195 -1.02 21.95 -6.64
N PHE A 196 -1.27 22.05 -7.94
CA PHE A 196 -2.43 22.78 -8.46
C PHE A 196 -3.68 21.90 -8.33
N LEU A 197 -4.42 22.05 -7.23
CA LEU A 197 -5.82 21.64 -7.20
C LEU A 197 -6.61 22.66 -8.03
N VAL A 198 -7.08 22.25 -9.22
CA VAL A 198 -7.96 23.08 -10.04
C VAL A 198 -9.30 23.17 -9.32
N ASN A 199 -9.47 24.24 -8.53
CA ASN A 199 -10.73 24.56 -7.89
C ASN A 199 -11.34 25.78 -8.58
N LYS A 200 -12.30 25.52 -9.49
CA LYS A 200 -13.43 26.40 -9.81
C LYS A 200 -14.38 25.65 -10.77
N GLY A 201 -15.49 25.16 -10.22
CA GLY A 201 -16.72 24.85 -10.94
C GLY A 201 -16.66 23.71 -11.97
N SER A 202 -17.16 22.53 -11.57
CA SER A 202 -17.55 21.42 -12.47
C SER A 202 -16.45 20.94 -13.43
N ALA A 203 -15.68 19.94 -13.00
CA ALA A 203 -14.88 19.14 -13.91
C ALA A 203 -15.72 17.94 -14.39
N PHE A 204 -16.17 18.01 -15.64
CA PHE A 204 -16.65 16.84 -16.36
C PHE A 204 -15.44 15.99 -16.76
N PHE A 205 -15.14 14.98 -15.95
CA PHE A 205 -14.10 14.00 -16.23
C PHE A 205 -14.66 12.93 -17.17
N LYS A 206 -14.60 13.17 -18.48
CA LYS A 206 -14.98 12.19 -19.50
C LYS A 206 -14.00 11.01 -19.45
N GLY A 207 -14.49 9.81 -19.11
CA GLY A 207 -13.71 8.56 -19.20
C GLY A 207 -13.21 7.96 -17.88
N PHE A 208 -13.59 8.50 -16.72
CA PHE A 208 -13.16 7.98 -15.42
C PHE A 208 -14.29 7.21 -14.71
N GLU A 209 -13.97 6.02 -14.20
CA GLU A 209 -14.87 5.27 -13.33
C GLU A 209 -14.60 5.66 -11.87
N VAL A 210 -15.46 6.51 -11.29
CA VAL A 210 -15.41 6.84 -9.86
C VAL A 210 -16.20 5.75 -9.11
N LYS A 211 -15.50 4.86 -8.41
CA LYS A 211 -16.13 3.92 -7.46
C LYS A 211 -16.13 4.53 -6.07
N LEU A 212 -17.33 4.73 -5.52
CA LEU A 212 -17.52 5.00 -4.11
C LEU A 212 -17.58 3.66 -3.38
N CYS A 213 -16.54 3.33 -2.60
CA CYS A 213 -16.54 2.12 -1.77
C CYS A 213 -16.90 2.47 -0.33
N LEU A 214 -18.06 1.99 0.13
CA LEU A 214 -18.41 1.96 1.55
C LEU A 214 -17.97 0.60 2.12
N CYS A 215 -16.88 0.56 2.87
CA CYS A 215 -16.41 -0.67 3.51
C CYS A 215 -17.15 -0.89 4.85
N ASN A 216 -18.00 -1.92 4.91
CA ASN A 216 -18.75 -2.29 6.13
C ASN A 216 -18.59 -3.80 6.42
N PRO A 217 -17.56 -4.24 7.17
CA PRO A 217 -17.42 -5.61 7.67
C PRO A 217 -18.17 -5.81 9.01
N PRO A 218 -18.51 -7.06 9.37
CA PRO A 218 -19.49 -7.35 10.43
C PRO A 218 -19.01 -7.12 11.88
N ASP A 219 -17.71 -7.02 12.15
CA ASP A 219 -17.20 -7.13 13.54
C ASP A 219 -16.52 -5.88 14.12
N PHE A 220 -16.58 -4.73 13.46
CA PHE A 220 -16.26 -3.43 14.05
C PHE A 220 -17.13 -2.37 13.38
N ALA A 221 -17.67 -1.42 14.16
CA ALA A 221 -18.39 -0.27 13.62
C ALA A 221 -17.40 0.65 12.88
N LEU A 222 -17.10 0.34 11.63
CA LEU A 222 -16.34 1.20 10.73
C LEU A 222 -17.21 2.42 10.42
N GLN A 223 -16.64 3.61 10.63
CA GLN A 223 -17.31 4.85 10.26
C GLN A 223 -17.30 4.99 8.74
N TYR A 224 -18.35 5.63 8.20
CA TYR A 224 -18.44 6.00 6.79
C TYR A 224 -17.20 6.81 6.39
N THR A 225 -16.26 6.15 5.73
CA THR A 225 -15.13 6.78 5.04
C THR A 225 -15.57 7.00 3.61
N ALA A 226 -15.49 8.23 3.13
CA ALA A 226 -15.70 8.50 1.72
C ALA A 226 -14.37 8.24 0.99
N GLU A 227 -14.37 7.23 0.12
CA GLU A 227 -13.26 6.91 -0.76
C GLU A 227 -13.66 7.26 -2.19
N ALA A 228 -12.85 8.07 -2.87
CA ALA A 228 -12.93 8.25 -4.32
C ALA A 228 -11.67 7.65 -4.95
N CYS A 229 -11.88 6.81 -5.95
CA CYS A 229 -10.82 6.07 -6.61
C CYS A 229 -10.71 6.47 -8.08
N VAL A 230 -9.49 6.77 -8.54
CA VAL A 230 -9.20 7.13 -9.94
C VAL A 230 -8.06 6.25 -10.44
N THR A 231 -8.25 5.54 -11.54
CA THR A 231 -7.23 4.66 -12.14
C THR A 231 -6.65 5.32 -13.40
N PHE A 232 -5.32 5.23 -13.55
CA PHE A 232 -4.56 5.74 -14.69
C PHE A 232 -3.70 4.60 -15.27
N PRO A 233 -3.57 4.50 -16.60
CA PRO A 233 -2.55 3.65 -17.21
C PRO A 233 -1.16 4.21 -16.91
N PHE A 234 -0.23 3.35 -16.51
CA PHE A 234 1.17 3.75 -16.32
C PHE A 234 1.91 3.67 -17.65
N GLY A 235 2.40 4.82 -18.15
CA GLY A 235 3.34 4.85 -19.27
C GLY A 235 2.74 4.79 -20.68
N GLU A 236 1.83 5.70 -21.02
CA GLU A 236 1.76 6.10 -22.44
C GLU A 236 3.13 6.67 -22.81
N LYS A 237 3.90 5.92 -23.62
CA LYS A 237 5.09 6.48 -24.26
C LYS A 237 4.64 7.74 -25.03
N PRO A 238 5.36 8.86 -24.90
CA PRO A 238 5.04 10.09 -25.64
C PRO A 238 5.04 9.85 -27.15
#